data_AF-A0A4Z1IH59-F1
#
_entry.id   AF-A0A4Z1IH59-F1
#
_cell.length_a   1.000
_cell.length_b   1.000
_cell.length_c   1.000
_cell.angle_alpha   90.00
_cell.angle_beta   90.00
_cell.angle_gamma   90.00
#
_symmetry.space_group_name_H-M   'P 1'
#
loop_
_entity.id
_entity.type
_entity.pdbx_description
1 polymer ?
#
loop_
_entity_poly.entity_id
_entity_poly.type
_entity_poly.pdbx_seq_one_letter_code
_entity_poly.pdbx_strand_id
1 'polypeptide(L)'
;MVPNNIRVIKAIVAVTLLSISGWTAMTMDLKEIVAQQQPFIESGIIEWTSGSVPIIDHFFPIEIFNRIWRGTMATFSPSTLGYDEVALWQIFSFLIDLGPLYTIFLLESFRPANTLSPAYFNSSPTIFTCLAQFSGIGIVAPFFLFLCLVFGPGAHDLAKFPPSSRTVRHNDIWTLLSVVLLLHTVEVFVMFLATDLTTRHYWTWAWQASPLWIGIAVTVSSSITKDRISGAGSFASLRSLLVILGAISTAFWLFTLTSSPFPIATVFLPRVEVQSDFVFHTRKALQADEVGTILAAFLWLIFSFYNLHIAGLLDDKWLLYSITLPVATIFAGPGTALIIGWYLKEITLKANSIPKISYRRS
;
A
#
# COMPACT_ATOMS: atom_id res chain seq x y z
N MET A 1 19.53 26.85 -6.77
CA MET A 1 19.39 26.64 -5.31
C MET A 1 17.91 26.41 -5.00
N VAL A 2 17.57 25.37 -4.24
CA VAL A 2 16.19 25.16 -3.76
C VAL A 2 15.91 26.22 -2.69
N PRO A 3 14.81 26.99 -2.77
CA PRO A 3 14.46 28.00 -1.76
C PRO A 3 14.45 27.40 -0.35
N ASN A 4 14.98 28.13 0.65
CA ASN A 4 15.03 27.68 2.06
C ASN A 4 13.67 27.22 2.60
N ASN A 5 12.58 27.85 2.17
CA ASN A 5 11.21 27.50 2.58
C ASN A 5 10.82 26.07 2.18
N ILE A 6 11.27 25.57 1.02
CA ILE A 6 10.95 24.21 0.56
C ILE A 6 11.65 23.16 1.43
N ARG A 7 12.88 23.45 1.89
CA ARG A 7 13.62 22.54 2.79
C ARG A 7 12.94 22.41 4.15
N VAL A 8 12.47 23.52 4.71
CA VAL A 8 11.74 23.55 5.99
C VAL A 8 10.41 22.78 5.88
N ILE A 9 9.63 23.01 4.82
CA ILE A 9 8.36 22.29 4.63
C ILE A 9 8.60 20.79 4.41
N LYS A 10 9.62 20.42 3.62
CA LYS A 10 10.04 19.01 3.48
C LYS A 10 10.36 18.38 4.84
N ALA A 11 11.09 19.09 5.70
CA ALA A 11 11.44 18.61 7.04
C ALA A 11 10.21 18.45 7.93
N ILE A 12 9.26 19.39 7.90
CA ILE A 12 8.00 19.29 8.66
C ILE A 12 7.22 18.06 8.24
N VAL A 13 6.97 17.89 6.93
CA VAL A 13 6.20 16.74 6.41
C VAL A 13 6.91 15.41 6.70
N ALA A 14 8.23 15.39 6.54
CA ALA A 14 9.06 14.25 6.91
C ALA A 14 8.87 13.84 8.38
N VAL A 15 8.95 14.81 9.30
CA VAL A 15 8.74 14.55 10.74
C VAL A 15 7.33 14.05 11.01
N THR A 16 6.30 14.59 10.33
CA THR A 16 4.93 14.10 10.46
C THR A 16 4.78 12.64 10.03
N LEU A 17 5.39 12.23 8.90
CA LEU A 17 5.36 10.84 8.45
C LEU A 17 6.05 9.90 9.45
N LEU A 18 7.20 10.31 9.99
CA LEU A 18 7.89 9.53 11.04
C LEU A 18 7.08 9.47 12.34
N SER A 19 6.34 10.54 12.67
CA SER A 19 5.45 10.56 13.83
C SER A 19 4.28 9.58 13.66
N ILE A 20 3.74 9.43 12.44
CA ILE A 20 2.73 8.42 12.12
C ILE A 20 3.31 7.02 12.31
N SER A 21 4.50 6.75 11.77
CA SER A 21 5.19 5.46 11.96
C SER A 21 5.38 5.13 13.45
N GLY A 22 5.83 6.11 14.25
CA GLY A 22 5.99 5.97 15.70
C GLY A 22 4.67 5.73 16.42
N TRP A 23 3.61 6.47 16.07
CA TRP A 23 2.27 6.26 16.63
C TRP A 23 1.73 4.86 16.31
N THR A 24 1.86 4.41 15.05
CA THR A 24 1.44 3.07 14.64
C THR A 24 2.21 2.01 15.44
N ALA A 25 3.53 2.14 15.54
CA ALA A 25 4.37 1.20 16.28
C ALA A 25 4.00 1.11 17.76
N MET A 26 3.72 2.25 18.40
CA MET A 26 3.29 2.30 19.81
C MET A 26 1.89 1.72 19.99
N THR A 27 0.99 1.90 19.03
CA THR A 27 -0.40 1.44 19.13
C THR A 27 -0.53 -0.05 18.85
N MET A 28 0.26 -0.56 17.91
CA MET A 28 0.31 -1.99 17.57
C MET A 28 0.97 -2.84 18.65
N ASP A 29 1.91 -2.26 19.42
CA ASP A 29 2.71 -2.96 20.44
C ASP A 29 3.15 -4.37 20.00
N LEU A 30 4.03 -4.41 18.99
CA LEU A 30 4.47 -5.67 18.37
C LEU A 30 5.06 -6.67 19.39
N LYS A 31 5.59 -6.18 20.52
CA LYS A 31 6.10 -7.06 21.59
C LYS A 31 4.98 -7.84 22.24
N GLU A 32 3.88 -7.18 22.52
CA GLU A 32 2.68 -7.79 23.11
C GLU A 32 2.04 -8.77 22.12
N ILE A 33 1.92 -8.42 20.83
CA ILE A 33 1.46 -9.36 19.79
C ILE A 33 2.32 -10.63 19.77
N VAL A 34 3.66 -10.46 19.78
CA VAL A 34 4.59 -11.59 19.76
C VAL A 34 4.46 -12.45 21.02
N ALA A 35 4.21 -11.84 22.18
CA ALA A 35 3.98 -12.59 23.42
C ALA A 35 2.65 -13.38 23.36
N GLN A 36 1.58 -12.75 22.86
CA GLN A 36 0.24 -13.35 22.84
C GLN A 36 0.06 -14.44 21.78
N GLN A 37 0.83 -14.41 20.68
CA GLN A 37 0.80 -15.47 19.67
C GLN A 37 1.62 -16.71 20.06
N GLN A 38 2.53 -16.59 21.04
CA GLN A 38 3.47 -17.64 21.42
C GLN A 38 2.79 -18.98 21.82
N PRO A 39 1.67 -18.99 22.58
CA PRO A 39 0.96 -20.22 22.90
C PRO A 39 0.46 -21.00 21.67
N PHE A 40 0.03 -20.31 20.60
CA PHE A 40 -0.38 -20.95 19.35
C PHE A 40 0.81 -21.55 18.60
N ILE A 41 1.94 -20.85 18.59
CA ILE A 41 3.18 -21.33 17.96
C ILE A 41 3.68 -22.59 18.65
N GLU A 42 3.66 -22.62 19.98
CA GLU A 42 4.14 -23.75 20.78
C GLU A 42 3.22 -24.96 20.73
N SER A 43 1.90 -24.75 20.76
CA SER A 43 0.92 -25.82 20.62
C SER A 43 0.78 -26.34 19.18
N GLY A 44 1.14 -25.51 18.20
CA GLY A 44 0.89 -25.80 16.78
C GLY A 44 -0.59 -25.75 16.41
N ILE A 45 -1.46 -25.19 17.25
CA ILE A 45 -2.90 -25.12 17.04
C ILE A 45 -3.37 -23.70 17.35
N ILE A 46 -4.19 -23.14 16.46
CA ILE A 46 -4.93 -21.91 16.73
C ILE A 46 -6.29 -22.34 17.26
N GLU A 47 -6.57 -22.06 18.52
CA GLU A 47 -7.83 -22.41 19.18
C GLU A 47 -8.60 -21.16 19.63
N TRP A 48 -9.92 -21.24 19.53
CA TRP A 48 -10.86 -20.23 20.03
C TRP A 48 -12.12 -20.92 20.53
N THR A 49 -13.05 -20.17 21.11
CA THR A 49 -14.21 -20.71 21.84
C THR A 49 -15.08 -21.68 21.03
N SER A 50 -15.14 -21.53 19.70
CA SER A 50 -16.05 -22.30 18.84
C SER A 50 -15.33 -23.21 17.84
N GLY A 51 -13.99 -23.32 17.88
CA GLY A 51 -13.25 -24.12 16.91
C GLY A 51 -11.73 -24.05 17.08
N SER A 52 -11.04 -24.83 16.26
CA SER A 52 -9.59 -24.80 16.17
C SER A 52 -9.11 -25.20 14.76
N VAL A 53 -7.91 -24.74 14.40
CA VAL A 53 -7.23 -25.10 13.16
C VAL A 53 -5.75 -25.38 13.46
N PRO A 54 -5.19 -26.51 12.99
CA PRO A 54 -3.77 -26.77 13.14
C PRO A 54 -2.94 -25.78 12.31
N ILE A 55 -1.84 -25.29 12.88
CA ILE A 55 -0.86 -24.48 12.16
C ILE A 55 -0.17 -25.35 11.12
N ILE A 56 -0.05 -24.85 9.88
CA ILE A 56 0.65 -25.57 8.82
C ILE A 56 2.14 -25.61 9.19
N ASP A 57 2.68 -26.82 9.37
CA ASP A 57 4.05 -26.98 9.84
C ASP A 57 5.11 -26.70 8.76
N HIS A 58 4.83 -27.11 7.52
CA HIS A 58 5.78 -27.07 6.39
C HIS A 58 5.12 -26.49 5.14
N PHE A 59 4.77 -25.19 5.18
CA PHE A 59 4.21 -24.50 4.02
C PHE A 59 5.29 -24.21 2.97
N PHE A 60 6.44 -23.70 3.42
CA PHE A 60 7.61 -23.45 2.58
C PHE A 60 8.59 -24.63 2.63
N PRO A 61 9.30 -24.93 1.52
CA PRO A 61 10.35 -25.96 1.52
C PRO A 61 11.52 -25.67 2.46
N ILE A 62 11.70 -24.41 2.86
CA ILE A 62 12.80 -23.94 3.69
C ILE A 62 12.26 -23.63 5.10
N GLU A 63 12.73 -24.38 6.09
CA GLU A 63 12.19 -24.35 7.45
C GLU A 63 12.33 -22.98 8.14
N ILE A 64 13.37 -22.21 7.80
CA ILE A 64 13.51 -20.85 8.34
C ILE A 64 12.32 -19.95 7.96
N PHE A 65 11.73 -20.13 6.79
CA PHE A 65 10.57 -19.35 6.36
C PHE A 65 9.31 -19.78 7.11
N ASN A 66 9.11 -21.08 7.35
CA ASN A 66 8.00 -21.54 8.19
C ASN A 66 8.11 -20.90 9.58
N ARG A 67 9.27 -20.97 10.22
CA ARG A 67 9.48 -20.42 11.57
C ARG A 67 9.22 -18.91 11.65
N ILE A 68 9.66 -18.15 10.65
CA ILE A 68 9.51 -16.69 10.64
C ILE A 68 8.04 -16.29 10.43
N TRP A 69 7.29 -17.00 9.59
CA TRP A 69 5.91 -16.63 9.23
C TRP A 69 4.82 -17.19 10.14
N ARG A 70 5.10 -18.23 10.95
CA ARG A 70 4.13 -18.85 11.87
C ARG A 70 3.42 -17.83 12.76
N GLY A 71 4.17 -16.93 13.39
CA GLY A 71 3.61 -15.91 14.29
C GLY A 71 2.75 -14.91 13.54
N THR A 72 3.28 -14.33 12.46
CA THR A 72 2.52 -13.37 11.65
C THR A 72 1.21 -13.99 11.16
N MET A 73 1.23 -15.24 10.68
CA MET A 73 -0.01 -15.91 10.31
C MET A 73 -1.00 -15.99 11.47
N ALA A 74 -0.55 -16.41 12.67
CA ALA A 74 -1.41 -16.49 13.84
C ALA A 74 -2.02 -15.11 14.18
N THR A 75 -1.26 -14.02 14.05
CA THR A 75 -1.74 -12.64 14.25
C THR A 75 -2.95 -12.28 13.37
N PHE A 76 -3.00 -12.78 12.13
CA PHE A 76 -4.11 -12.51 11.21
C PHE A 76 -5.32 -13.44 11.41
N SER A 77 -5.16 -14.54 12.14
CA SER A 77 -6.19 -15.57 12.28
C SER A 77 -7.54 -15.10 12.83
N PRO A 78 -7.66 -14.11 13.75
CA PRO A 78 -8.97 -13.60 14.16
C PRO A 78 -9.79 -13.06 13.00
N SER A 79 -9.12 -12.36 12.08
CA SER A 79 -9.75 -11.80 10.89
C SER A 79 -9.98 -12.86 9.81
N THR A 80 -8.97 -13.66 9.45
CA THR A 80 -9.05 -14.56 8.29
C THR A 80 -9.87 -15.82 8.57
N LEU A 81 -9.80 -16.36 9.80
CA LEU A 81 -10.67 -17.47 10.22
C LEU A 81 -12.06 -16.99 10.65
N GLY A 82 -12.23 -15.68 10.85
CA GLY A 82 -13.53 -15.03 11.05
C GLY A 82 -14.17 -15.26 12.41
N TYR A 83 -13.40 -15.66 13.42
CA TYR A 83 -13.88 -15.70 14.80
C TYR A 83 -13.86 -14.32 15.48
N ASP A 84 -13.34 -13.29 14.79
CA ASP A 84 -13.60 -11.88 15.06
C ASP A 84 -14.21 -11.20 13.83
N GLU A 85 -15.54 -11.05 13.83
CA GLU A 85 -16.27 -10.47 12.71
C GLU A 85 -15.87 -9.02 12.40
N VAL A 86 -15.53 -8.21 13.43
CA VAL A 86 -15.14 -6.82 13.21
C VAL A 86 -13.78 -6.76 12.50
N ALA A 87 -12.82 -7.57 12.96
CA ALA A 87 -11.52 -7.67 12.33
C ALA A 87 -11.61 -8.26 10.90
N LEU A 88 -12.53 -9.21 10.66
CA LEU A 88 -12.78 -9.75 9.32
C LEU A 88 -13.19 -8.64 8.34
N TRP A 89 -14.19 -7.83 8.68
CA TRP A 89 -14.65 -6.73 7.82
C TRP A 89 -13.54 -5.70 7.59
N GLN A 90 -12.82 -5.34 8.65
CA GLN A 90 -11.74 -4.38 8.58
C GLN A 90 -10.59 -4.86 7.69
N ILE A 91 -10.00 -6.01 8.00
CA ILE A 91 -8.85 -6.53 7.25
C ILE A 91 -9.21 -6.87 5.82
N PHE A 92 -10.39 -7.44 5.56
CA PHE A 92 -10.74 -7.75 4.19
C PHE A 92 -10.83 -6.45 3.35
N SER A 93 -11.45 -5.40 3.88
CA SER A 93 -11.46 -4.09 3.20
C SER A 93 -10.06 -3.51 3.04
N PHE A 94 -9.27 -3.53 4.10
CA PHE A 94 -7.93 -2.97 4.09
C PHE A 94 -6.99 -3.69 3.09
N LEU A 95 -6.99 -5.02 3.07
CA LEU A 95 -6.12 -5.80 2.18
C LEU A 95 -6.52 -5.63 0.71
N ILE A 96 -7.80 -5.41 0.40
CA ILE A 96 -8.21 -5.04 -0.96
C ILE A 96 -7.59 -3.68 -1.35
N ASP A 97 -7.57 -2.71 -0.44
CA ASP A 97 -6.97 -1.38 -0.68
C ASP A 97 -5.44 -1.38 -0.74
N LEU A 98 -4.77 -2.38 -0.15
CA LEU A 98 -3.33 -2.58 -0.31
C LEU A 98 -2.93 -2.93 -1.75
N GLY A 99 -3.82 -3.53 -2.55
CA GLY A 99 -3.55 -3.83 -3.96
C GLY A 99 -3.24 -2.56 -4.78
N PRO A 100 -4.16 -1.57 -4.82
CA PRO A 100 -3.91 -0.23 -5.33
C PRO A 100 -2.63 0.43 -4.79
N LEU A 101 -2.44 0.45 -3.47
CA LEU A 101 -1.30 1.10 -2.83
C LEU A 101 0.03 0.48 -3.27
N TYR A 102 0.14 -0.85 -3.23
CA TYR A 102 1.35 -1.56 -3.61
C TYR A 102 1.65 -1.38 -5.10
N THR A 103 0.61 -1.40 -5.94
CA THR A 103 0.75 -1.10 -7.37
C THR A 103 1.31 0.30 -7.60
N ILE A 104 0.84 1.30 -6.85
CA ILE A 104 1.39 2.67 -6.91
C ILE A 104 2.86 2.69 -6.50
N PHE A 105 3.26 1.97 -5.45
CA PHE A 105 4.67 1.90 -5.04
C PHE A 105 5.56 1.26 -6.10
N LEU A 106 5.11 0.18 -6.75
CA LEU A 106 5.80 -0.43 -7.88
C LEU A 106 5.90 0.53 -9.07
N LEU A 107 4.81 1.23 -9.42
CA LEU A 107 4.83 2.22 -10.50
C LEU A 107 5.80 3.38 -10.21
N GLU A 108 5.88 3.85 -8.95
CA GLU A 108 6.84 4.88 -8.55
C GLU A 108 8.29 4.39 -8.62
N SER A 109 8.59 3.12 -8.30
CA SER A 109 9.95 2.58 -8.45
C SER A 109 10.37 2.49 -9.92
N PHE A 110 9.43 2.28 -10.84
CA PHE A 110 9.71 2.28 -12.28
C PHE A 110 9.92 3.67 -12.90
N ARG A 111 9.78 4.76 -12.15
CA ARG A 111 10.00 6.11 -12.68
C ARG A 111 11.49 6.34 -12.98
N PRO A 112 11.89 6.67 -14.23
CA PRO A 112 13.29 6.86 -14.58
C PRO A 112 14.00 7.96 -13.77
N ALA A 113 13.30 9.03 -13.42
CA ALA A 113 13.86 10.10 -12.60
C ALA A 113 14.22 9.67 -11.17
N ASN A 114 13.66 8.56 -10.67
CA ASN A 114 13.96 8.06 -9.34
C ASN A 114 15.29 7.28 -9.29
N THR A 115 15.96 7.01 -10.42
CA THR A 115 17.16 6.15 -10.63
C THR A 115 18.23 6.14 -9.53
N LEU A 116 18.43 7.26 -8.84
CA LEU A 116 19.49 7.45 -7.84
C LEU A 116 18.96 7.60 -6.40
N SER A 117 17.65 7.41 -6.20
CA SER A 117 17.01 7.50 -4.89
C SER A 117 16.81 6.11 -4.27
N PRO A 118 16.73 6.00 -2.93
CA PRO A 118 16.37 4.76 -2.23
C PRO A 118 15.02 4.15 -2.70
N ALA A 119 14.18 4.95 -3.37
CA ALA A 119 12.89 4.54 -3.92
C ALA A 119 12.99 3.76 -5.25
N TYR A 120 14.13 3.81 -5.95
CA TYR A 120 14.24 3.26 -7.32
C TYR A 120 14.86 1.89 -7.44
N PHE A 121 15.60 1.39 -6.46
CA PHE A 121 15.97 -0.02 -6.53
C PHE A 121 14.65 -0.79 -6.76
N ASN A 122 14.50 -1.49 -7.89
CA ASN A 122 13.23 -2.14 -8.25
C ASN A 122 12.78 -3.11 -7.14
N SER A 123 13.74 -3.58 -6.34
CA SER A 123 13.53 -4.37 -5.13
C SER A 123 13.04 -3.57 -3.93
N SER A 124 13.05 -2.23 -3.95
CA SER A 124 12.78 -1.35 -2.81
C SER A 124 11.33 -1.46 -2.36
N PRO A 125 10.29 -1.25 -3.22
CA PRO A 125 8.92 -1.52 -2.81
C PRO A 125 8.76 -2.93 -2.26
N THR A 126 9.30 -3.94 -2.94
CA THR A 126 9.27 -5.35 -2.51
C THR A 126 9.91 -5.56 -1.14
N ILE A 127 11.09 -5.00 -0.88
CA ILE A 127 11.81 -5.11 0.40
C ILE A 127 10.97 -4.45 1.50
N PHE A 128 10.48 -3.23 1.28
CA PHE A 128 9.68 -2.53 2.26
C PHE A 128 8.34 -3.23 2.52
N THR A 129 7.69 -3.78 1.49
CA THR A 129 6.46 -4.56 1.69
C THR A 129 6.72 -5.93 2.33
N CYS A 130 7.87 -6.57 2.07
CA CYS A 130 8.28 -7.76 2.83
C CYS A 130 8.52 -7.43 4.31
N LEU A 131 9.17 -6.30 4.60
CA LEU A 131 9.34 -5.83 5.98
C LEU A 131 8.01 -5.48 6.64
N ALA A 132 7.06 -4.95 5.86
CA ALA A 132 5.71 -4.64 6.32
C ALA A 132 4.94 -5.89 6.77
N GLN A 133 5.20 -7.06 6.19
CA GLN A 133 4.59 -8.31 6.68
C GLN A 133 4.98 -8.63 8.14
N PHE A 134 6.12 -8.14 8.63
CA PHE A 134 6.57 -8.40 10.00
C PHE A 134 6.25 -7.30 10.99
N SER A 135 6.21 -6.05 10.52
CA SER A 135 6.06 -4.88 11.39
C SER A 135 4.72 -4.18 11.23
N GLY A 136 3.94 -4.48 10.20
CA GLY A 136 2.79 -3.68 9.79
C GLY A 136 3.17 -2.64 8.74
N ILE A 137 2.32 -2.47 7.74
CA ILE A 137 2.55 -1.51 6.65
C ILE A 137 2.37 -0.06 7.09
N GLY A 138 1.59 0.20 8.13
CA GLY A 138 1.40 1.51 8.75
C GLY A 138 2.61 1.98 9.54
N ILE A 139 3.55 1.10 9.89
CA ILE A 139 4.88 1.47 10.38
C ILE A 139 5.82 1.75 9.22
N VAL A 140 5.84 0.85 8.23
CA VAL A 140 6.87 0.82 7.19
C VAL A 140 6.60 1.81 6.05
N ALA A 141 5.35 1.94 5.59
CA ALA A 141 4.99 2.85 4.49
C ALA A 141 5.29 4.32 4.80
N PRO A 142 4.98 4.90 5.98
CA PRO A 142 5.37 6.28 6.27
C PRO A 142 6.89 6.49 6.21
N PHE A 143 7.67 5.51 6.67
CA PHE A 143 9.14 5.56 6.59
C PHE A 143 9.61 5.50 5.13
N PHE A 144 9.06 4.60 4.32
CA PHE A 144 9.34 4.53 2.89
C PHE A 144 8.98 5.84 2.16
N LEU A 145 7.80 6.39 2.43
CA LEU A 145 7.33 7.66 1.85
C LEU A 145 8.20 8.84 2.29
N PHE A 146 8.69 8.85 3.53
CA PHE A 146 9.70 9.80 4.00
C PHE A 146 10.97 9.73 3.14
N LEU A 147 11.50 8.53 2.90
CA LEU A 147 12.68 8.36 2.05
C LEU A 147 12.42 8.88 0.63
N CYS A 148 11.25 8.58 0.06
CA CYS A 148 10.83 9.07 -1.25
C CYS A 148 10.79 10.60 -1.31
N LEU A 149 10.33 11.28 -0.26
CA LEU A 149 10.20 12.74 -0.24
C LEU A 149 11.52 13.48 -0.03
N VAL A 150 12.38 12.92 0.84
CA VAL A 150 13.64 13.54 1.22
C VAL A 150 14.71 13.30 0.17
N PHE A 151 14.83 12.06 -0.33
CA PHE A 151 15.90 11.64 -1.23
C PHE A 151 15.46 11.50 -2.68
N GLY A 152 14.15 11.48 -2.97
CA GLY A 152 13.63 11.48 -4.33
C GLY A 152 13.75 12.84 -5.03
N PRO A 153 13.69 12.86 -6.37
CA PRO A 153 13.69 14.10 -7.15
C PRO A 153 12.46 14.95 -6.79
N GLY A 154 12.69 16.22 -6.46
CA GLY A 154 11.59 17.15 -6.21
C GLY A 154 10.82 17.51 -7.48
N ALA A 155 9.63 18.10 -7.35
CA ALA A 155 8.86 18.56 -8.50
C ALA A 155 9.64 19.55 -9.40
N HIS A 156 10.50 20.40 -8.82
CA HIS A 156 11.40 21.27 -9.58
C HIS A 156 12.47 20.51 -10.37
N ASP A 157 12.94 19.37 -9.88
CA ASP A 157 13.93 18.55 -10.57
C ASP A 157 13.25 17.75 -11.67
N LEU A 158 12.07 17.18 -11.39
CA LEU A 158 11.17 16.57 -12.37
C LEU A 158 10.84 17.56 -13.50
N ALA A 159 10.55 18.82 -13.19
CA ALA A 159 10.28 19.87 -14.18
C ALA A 159 11.44 20.13 -15.16
N LYS A 160 12.69 19.78 -14.80
CA LYS A 160 13.86 19.94 -15.67
C LYS A 160 14.10 18.72 -16.56
N PHE A 161 13.67 17.54 -16.12
CA PHE A 161 13.82 16.32 -16.92
C PHE A 161 12.94 16.35 -18.17
N PRO A 162 13.29 15.62 -19.24
CA PRO A 162 12.40 15.43 -20.37
C PRO A 162 11.07 14.80 -19.93
N PRO A 163 9.93 15.10 -20.58
CA PRO A 163 8.63 14.53 -20.24
C PRO A 163 8.61 13.00 -20.12
N SER A 164 9.36 12.32 -20.98
CA SER A 164 9.53 10.86 -20.98
C SER A 164 10.21 10.30 -19.73
N SER A 165 10.93 11.14 -18.97
CA SER A 165 11.60 10.77 -17.72
C SER A 165 10.82 11.21 -16.49
N ARG A 166 9.78 12.04 -16.66
CA ARG A 166 8.92 12.57 -15.59
C ARG A 166 7.82 11.62 -15.19
N THR A 167 7.26 10.85 -16.14
CA THR A 167 6.10 9.97 -15.93
C THR A 167 6.53 8.52 -15.81
N VAL A 168 5.72 7.69 -15.16
CA VAL A 168 5.95 6.24 -15.13
C VAL A 168 5.85 5.69 -16.56
N ARG A 169 6.90 5.00 -17.00
CA ARG A 169 6.92 4.23 -18.25
C ARG A 169 7.03 2.77 -17.88
N HIS A 170 5.89 2.10 -17.77
CA HIS A 170 5.89 0.64 -17.76
C HIS A 170 5.33 0.15 -19.08
N ASN A 171 6.14 -0.57 -19.83
CA ASN A 171 5.76 -1.13 -21.11
C ASN A 171 4.90 -2.39 -20.96
N ASP A 172 4.82 -2.93 -19.74
CA ASP A 172 4.11 -4.17 -19.44
C ASP A 172 3.08 -4.01 -18.32
N ILE A 173 2.15 -3.07 -18.51
CA ILE A 173 1.10 -2.73 -17.53
C ILE A 173 0.13 -3.90 -17.35
N TRP A 174 -0.10 -4.69 -18.41
CA TRP A 174 -0.98 -5.84 -18.34
C TRP A 174 -0.38 -6.97 -17.52
N THR A 175 0.92 -7.25 -17.64
CA THR A 175 1.56 -8.21 -16.73
C THR A 175 1.55 -7.72 -15.29
N LEU A 176 1.81 -6.43 -15.04
CA LEU A 176 1.72 -5.89 -13.68
C LEU A 176 0.30 -6.07 -13.10
N LEU A 177 -0.74 -5.76 -13.88
CA LEU A 177 -2.12 -5.98 -13.47
C LEU A 177 -2.38 -7.47 -13.17
N SER A 178 -1.99 -8.37 -14.09
CA SER A 178 -2.17 -9.81 -13.89
C SER A 178 -1.45 -10.33 -12.65
N VAL A 179 -0.22 -9.85 -12.40
CA VAL A 179 0.55 -10.21 -11.21
C VAL A 179 -0.15 -9.75 -9.93
N VAL A 180 -0.61 -8.50 -9.86
CA VAL A 180 -1.32 -7.98 -8.67
C VAL A 180 -2.68 -8.65 -8.47
N LEU A 181 -3.38 -8.98 -9.55
CA LEU A 181 -4.65 -9.70 -9.44
C LEU A 181 -4.43 -11.13 -8.94
N LEU A 182 -3.46 -11.86 -9.49
CA LEU A 182 -3.24 -13.27 -9.17
C LEU A 182 -2.53 -13.47 -7.83
N LEU A 183 -1.46 -12.71 -7.57
CA LEU A 183 -0.57 -12.89 -6.41
C LEU A 183 -0.87 -11.95 -5.25
N HIS A 184 -2.03 -11.28 -5.26
CA HIS A 184 -2.53 -10.54 -4.10
C HIS A 184 -4.05 -10.61 -4.05
N THR A 185 -4.73 -10.11 -5.09
CA THR A 185 -6.19 -9.94 -5.03
C THR A 185 -6.91 -11.29 -4.89
N VAL A 186 -6.59 -12.27 -5.74
CA VAL A 186 -7.16 -13.62 -5.66
C VAL A 186 -6.84 -14.29 -4.32
N GLU A 187 -5.61 -14.17 -3.83
CA GLU A 187 -5.20 -14.75 -2.55
C GLU A 187 -6.03 -14.18 -1.40
N VAL A 188 -6.22 -12.86 -1.36
CA VAL A 188 -7.08 -12.18 -0.38
C VAL A 188 -8.53 -12.67 -0.49
N PHE A 189 -9.10 -12.77 -1.70
CA PHE A 189 -10.46 -13.26 -1.88
C PHE A 189 -10.63 -14.69 -1.38
N VAL A 190 -9.72 -15.61 -1.71
CA VAL A 190 -9.85 -17.01 -1.26
C VAL A 190 -9.59 -17.12 0.24
N MET A 191 -8.66 -16.35 0.78
CA MET A 191 -8.38 -16.26 2.22
C MET A 191 -9.61 -15.89 3.05
N PHE A 192 -10.53 -15.07 2.54
CA PHE A 192 -11.74 -14.67 3.27
C PHE A 192 -13.02 -15.41 2.86
N LEU A 193 -13.16 -15.78 1.58
CA LEU A 193 -14.41 -16.31 1.05
C LEU A 193 -14.48 -17.83 0.98
N ALA A 194 -13.35 -18.54 1.15
CA ALA A 194 -13.40 -20.00 1.21
C ALA A 194 -14.32 -20.47 2.35
N THR A 195 -15.10 -21.53 2.15
CA THR A 195 -16.01 -22.03 3.19
C THR A 195 -15.27 -22.85 4.26
N ASP A 196 -14.16 -23.45 3.88
CA ASP A 196 -13.32 -24.29 4.75
C ASP A 196 -12.21 -23.46 5.41
N LEU A 197 -12.08 -23.59 6.74
CA LEU A 197 -11.11 -22.82 7.53
C LEU A 197 -9.66 -23.24 7.23
N THR A 198 -9.42 -24.50 6.88
CA THR A 198 -8.08 -24.97 6.46
C THR A 198 -7.64 -24.29 5.17
N THR A 199 -8.58 -24.10 4.24
CA THR A 199 -8.34 -23.39 2.98
C THR A 199 -8.05 -21.91 3.25
N ARG A 200 -8.83 -21.24 4.10
CA ARG A 200 -8.54 -19.84 4.50
C ARG A 200 -7.16 -19.68 5.11
N HIS A 201 -6.80 -20.61 6.00
CA HIS A 201 -5.50 -20.67 6.65
C HIS A 201 -4.36 -20.86 5.65
N TYR A 202 -4.50 -21.79 4.69
CA TYR A 202 -3.52 -21.97 3.61
C TYR A 202 -3.31 -20.70 2.79
N TRP A 203 -4.39 -20.01 2.41
CA TRP A 203 -4.28 -18.77 1.64
C TRP A 203 -3.78 -17.59 2.47
N THR A 204 -3.96 -17.62 3.79
CA THR A 204 -3.29 -16.68 4.70
C THR A 204 -1.78 -16.85 4.62
N TRP A 205 -1.27 -18.10 4.65
CA TRP A 205 0.14 -18.37 4.45
C TRP A 205 0.66 -17.93 3.07
N ALA A 206 -0.09 -18.22 2.01
CA ALA A 206 0.26 -17.80 0.65
C ALA A 206 0.38 -16.28 0.55
N TRP A 207 -0.65 -15.57 1.06
CA TRP A 207 -0.73 -14.11 1.03
C TRP A 207 0.41 -13.44 1.79
N GLN A 208 0.85 -14.03 2.90
CA GLN A 208 1.97 -13.45 3.66
C GLN A 208 3.29 -13.40 2.89
N ALA A 209 3.43 -14.19 1.82
CA ALA A 209 4.57 -14.15 0.92
C ALA A 209 4.28 -13.41 -0.41
N SER A 210 3.08 -12.87 -0.61
CA SER A 210 2.69 -12.11 -1.81
C SER A 210 3.72 -11.06 -2.21
N PRO A 211 4.26 -10.21 -1.29
CA PRO A 211 5.22 -9.19 -1.71
C PRO A 211 6.46 -9.77 -2.38
N LEU A 212 6.98 -10.88 -1.84
CA LEU A 212 8.12 -11.59 -2.40
C LEU A 212 7.78 -12.16 -3.79
N TRP A 213 6.64 -12.84 -3.91
CA TRP A 213 6.20 -13.44 -5.17
C TRP A 213 5.92 -12.42 -6.26
N ILE A 214 5.27 -11.30 -5.91
CA ILE A 214 5.05 -10.18 -6.82
C ILE A 214 6.38 -9.60 -7.28
N GLY A 215 7.32 -9.34 -6.37
CA GLY A 215 8.65 -8.84 -6.72
C GLY A 215 9.42 -9.76 -7.68
N ILE A 216 9.39 -11.07 -7.44
CA ILE A 216 9.99 -12.08 -8.32
C ILE A 216 9.28 -12.07 -9.68
N ALA A 217 7.95 -12.16 -9.70
CA ALA A 217 7.16 -12.22 -10.93
C ALA A 217 7.38 -10.99 -11.82
N VAL A 218 7.40 -9.81 -11.23
CA VAL A 218 7.65 -8.54 -11.94
C VAL A 218 9.09 -8.50 -12.49
N THR A 219 10.08 -8.95 -11.71
CA THR A 219 11.51 -8.97 -12.13
C THR A 219 11.74 -9.95 -13.28
N VAL A 220 11.18 -11.15 -13.18
CA VAL A 220 11.26 -12.19 -14.21
C VAL A 220 10.55 -11.73 -15.48
N SER A 221 9.33 -11.22 -15.35
CA SER A 221 8.54 -10.72 -16.49
C SER A 221 9.26 -9.59 -17.22
N SER A 222 9.84 -8.64 -16.47
CA SER A 222 10.63 -7.54 -17.03
C SER A 222 11.87 -8.04 -17.78
N SER A 223 12.47 -9.14 -17.32
CA SER A 223 13.65 -9.73 -17.96
C SER A 223 13.31 -10.45 -19.27
N ILE A 224 12.14 -11.09 -19.34
CA ILE A 224 11.65 -11.79 -20.55
C ILE A 224 11.16 -10.78 -21.60
N THR A 225 10.58 -9.66 -21.17
CA THR A 225 9.96 -8.66 -22.07
C THR A 225 10.92 -7.58 -22.56
N LYS A 226 12.14 -7.50 -22.00
CA LYS A 226 13.20 -6.54 -22.39
C LYS A 226 13.45 -6.47 -23.91
N ASP A 227 13.39 -7.61 -24.61
CA ASP A 227 13.67 -7.68 -26.05
C ASP A 227 12.42 -7.55 -26.94
N ARG A 228 11.21 -7.66 -26.37
CA ARG A 228 9.95 -7.70 -27.15
C ARG A 228 9.18 -6.38 -27.17
N ILE A 229 9.54 -5.40 -26.35
CA ILE A 229 8.73 -4.19 -26.16
C ILE A 229 9.57 -2.92 -26.29
N SER A 230 10.09 -2.70 -27.49
CA SER A 230 10.67 -1.42 -27.95
C SER A 230 9.58 -0.42 -28.41
N GLY A 231 8.39 -0.48 -27.82
CA GLY A 231 7.29 0.46 -28.06
C GLY A 231 7.07 1.37 -26.84
N ALA A 232 6.70 2.63 -27.06
CA ALA A 232 6.26 3.49 -25.96
C ALA A 232 4.92 2.96 -25.40
N GLY A 233 4.92 2.38 -24.19
CA GLY A 233 3.69 2.01 -23.50
C GLY A 233 2.70 3.18 -23.46
N SER A 234 1.46 2.92 -23.86
CA SER A 234 0.42 3.96 -23.95
C SER A 234 -0.10 4.33 -22.56
N PHE A 235 -0.26 5.62 -22.28
CA PHE A 235 -0.91 6.10 -21.04
C PHE A 235 -2.36 5.57 -20.90
N ALA A 236 -2.98 5.13 -21.99
CA ALA A 236 -4.30 4.49 -21.96
C ALA A 236 -4.30 3.16 -21.20
N SER A 237 -3.24 2.34 -21.29
CA SER A 237 -3.16 1.08 -20.54
C SER A 237 -2.97 1.33 -19.04
N LEU A 238 -2.23 2.38 -18.65
CA LEU A 238 -2.12 2.80 -17.25
C LEU A 238 -3.49 3.15 -16.67
N ARG A 239 -4.30 3.92 -17.41
CA ARG A 239 -5.66 4.24 -16.98
C ARG A 239 -6.51 2.98 -16.78
N SER A 240 -6.42 2.01 -17.68
CA SER A 240 -7.18 0.75 -17.54
C SER A 240 -6.79 -0.02 -16.28
N LEU A 241 -5.50 -0.19 -16.00
CA LEU A 241 -5.02 -0.84 -14.77
C LEU A 241 -5.58 -0.14 -13.52
N LEU A 242 -5.48 1.19 -13.47
CA LEU A 242 -5.93 1.97 -12.32
C LEU A 242 -7.46 1.90 -12.16
N VAL A 243 -8.22 1.95 -13.26
CA VAL A 243 -9.68 1.83 -13.22
C VAL A 243 -10.11 0.46 -12.70
N ILE A 244 -9.45 -0.62 -13.12
CA ILE A 244 -9.78 -1.99 -12.66
C ILE A 244 -9.52 -2.12 -11.16
N LEU A 245 -8.33 -1.74 -10.69
CA LEU A 245 -7.98 -1.82 -9.27
C LEU A 245 -8.87 -0.90 -8.41
N GLY A 246 -9.16 0.30 -8.90
CA GLY A 246 -10.09 1.23 -8.24
C GLY A 246 -11.52 0.71 -8.20
N ALA A 247 -11.99 0.05 -9.26
CA ALA A 247 -13.33 -0.55 -9.27
C ALA A 247 -13.45 -1.69 -8.25
N ILE A 248 -12.41 -2.52 -8.10
CA ILE A 248 -12.38 -3.58 -7.08
C ILE A 248 -12.41 -2.98 -5.67
N SER A 249 -11.55 -1.99 -5.39
CA SER A 249 -11.52 -1.27 -4.11
C SER A 249 -12.87 -0.60 -3.80
N THR A 250 -13.44 0.14 -4.76
CA THR A 250 -14.75 0.78 -4.62
C THR A 250 -15.86 -0.23 -4.33
N ALA A 251 -15.92 -1.32 -5.10
CA ALA A 251 -16.95 -2.34 -4.94
C ALA A 251 -16.90 -2.94 -3.53
N PHE A 252 -15.70 -3.25 -3.03
CA PHE A 252 -15.53 -3.85 -1.72
C PHE A 252 -15.77 -2.85 -0.58
N TRP A 253 -15.38 -1.59 -0.75
CA TRP A 253 -15.71 -0.50 0.18
C TRP A 253 -17.21 -0.34 0.33
N LEU A 254 -17.95 -0.22 -0.78
CA LEU A 254 -19.41 -0.11 -0.77
C LEU A 254 -20.08 -1.35 -0.19
N PHE A 255 -19.56 -2.54 -0.49
CA PHE A 255 -20.01 -3.79 0.14
C PHE A 255 -19.83 -3.74 1.66
N THR A 256 -18.67 -3.31 2.15
CA THR A 256 -18.40 -3.15 3.59
C THR A 256 -19.36 -2.13 4.23
N LEU A 257 -19.55 -0.97 3.61
CA LEU A 257 -20.47 0.07 4.11
C LEU A 257 -21.93 -0.38 4.18
N THR A 258 -22.37 -1.21 3.24
CA THR A 258 -23.79 -1.59 3.11
C THR A 258 -24.12 -2.91 3.79
N SER A 259 -23.13 -3.79 3.97
CA SER A 259 -23.34 -5.17 4.45
C SER A 259 -22.76 -5.42 5.84
N SER A 260 -21.82 -4.61 6.31
CA SER A 260 -21.29 -4.77 7.67
C SER A 260 -22.36 -4.43 8.71
N PRO A 261 -22.61 -5.29 9.71
CA PRO A 261 -23.56 -5.00 10.78
C PRO A 261 -22.99 -4.04 11.84
N PHE A 262 -21.73 -3.63 11.70
CA PHE A 262 -21.02 -2.81 12.68
C PHE A 262 -20.91 -1.34 12.24
N PRO A 263 -20.89 -0.40 13.20
CA PRO A 263 -20.57 0.99 12.88
C PRO A 263 -19.19 1.10 12.24
N ILE A 264 -19.06 1.94 11.19
CA ILE A 264 -17.80 2.16 10.46
C ILE A 264 -16.65 2.56 11.40
N ALA A 265 -16.93 3.39 12.42
CA ALA A 265 -15.93 3.74 13.43
C ALA A 265 -15.44 2.51 14.22
N THR A 266 -16.31 1.55 14.50
CA THR A 266 -15.92 0.29 15.18
C THR A 266 -15.09 -0.61 14.28
N VAL A 267 -15.36 -0.60 12.98
CA VAL A 267 -14.60 -1.38 11.98
C VAL A 267 -13.21 -0.78 11.78
N PHE A 268 -13.09 0.53 11.58
CA PHE A 268 -11.83 1.11 11.10
C PHE A 268 -11.02 1.90 12.13
N LEU A 269 -11.58 2.31 13.27
CA LEU A 269 -10.85 3.12 14.25
C LEU A 269 -10.38 2.28 15.44
N PRO A 270 -9.07 2.33 15.79
CA PRO A 270 -8.56 1.63 16.94
C PRO A 270 -9.11 2.23 18.24
N ARG A 271 -9.45 1.35 19.18
CA ARG A 271 -9.81 1.74 20.55
C ARG A 271 -8.59 2.27 21.29
N VAL A 272 -8.80 3.29 22.13
CA VAL A 272 -7.71 3.92 22.89
C VAL A 272 -7.25 3.03 24.04
N GLU A 273 -8.17 2.26 24.62
CA GLU A 273 -7.92 1.39 25.77
C GLU A 273 -6.88 0.30 25.45
N VAL A 274 -6.09 -0.06 26.46
CA VAL A 274 -5.15 -1.19 26.39
C VAL A 274 -5.96 -2.48 26.31
N GLN A 275 -5.58 -3.35 25.37
CA GLN A 275 -6.21 -4.66 25.17
C GLN A 275 -5.21 -5.74 25.57
N SER A 276 -5.59 -6.60 26.52
CA SER A 276 -4.78 -7.72 27.00
C SER A 276 -5.16 -9.05 26.38
N ASP A 277 -6.31 -9.11 25.70
CA ASP A 277 -6.78 -10.28 24.99
C ASP A 277 -6.25 -10.28 23.55
N PHE A 278 -5.83 -11.45 23.06
CA PHE A 278 -5.22 -11.60 21.73
C PHE A 278 -6.11 -11.07 20.61
N VAL A 279 -7.41 -11.37 20.64
CA VAL A 279 -8.35 -10.97 19.59
C VAL A 279 -8.53 -9.46 19.56
N PHE A 280 -8.80 -8.87 20.72
CA PHE A 280 -9.00 -7.42 20.80
C PHE A 280 -7.72 -6.62 20.55
N HIS A 281 -6.57 -7.16 20.97
CA HIS A 281 -5.27 -6.53 20.76
C HIS A 281 -4.88 -6.55 19.28
N THR A 282 -4.97 -7.71 18.62
CA THR A 282 -4.68 -7.84 17.18
C THR A 282 -5.62 -6.98 16.34
N ARG A 283 -6.92 -6.94 16.63
CA ARG A 283 -7.86 -6.02 15.97
C ARG A 283 -7.41 -4.57 16.09
N LYS A 284 -7.09 -4.10 17.31
CA LYS A 284 -6.62 -2.73 17.54
C LYS A 284 -5.34 -2.44 16.76
N ALA A 285 -4.39 -3.38 16.76
CA ALA A 285 -3.14 -3.24 16.03
C ALA A 285 -3.37 -3.11 14.52
N LEU A 286 -4.21 -3.96 13.94
CA LEU A 286 -4.50 -3.97 12.52
C LEU A 286 -5.33 -2.76 12.05
N GLN A 287 -6.21 -2.24 12.91
CA GLN A 287 -6.88 -0.94 12.69
C GLN A 287 -5.89 0.22 12.69
N ALA A 288 -4.94 0.23 13.64
CA ALA A 288 -3.88 1.24 13.66
C ALA A 288 -2.96 1.13 12.43
N ASP A 289 -2.68 -0.09 11.98
CA ASP A 289 -1.89 -0.37 10.78
C ASP A 289 -2.54 0.25 9.53
N GLU A 290 -3.85 0.06 9.36
CA GLU A 290 -4.62 0.66 8.28
C GLU A 290 -4.63 2.20 8.36
N VAL A 291 -5.01 2.76 9.51
CA VAL A 291 -5.09 4.21 9.70
C VAL A 291 -3.73 4.88 9.44
N GLY A 292 -2.66 4.31 9.98
CA GLY A 292 -1.29 4.80 9.77
C GLY A 292 -0.89 4.77 8.30
N THR A 293 -1.24 3.69 7.59
CA THR A 293 -0.95 3.51 6.17
C THR A 293 -1.66 4.56 5.31
N ILE A 294 -2.98 4.66 5.45
CA ILE A 294 -3.80 5.57 4.61
C ILE A 294 -3.45 7.02 4.91
N LEU A 295 -3.28 7.39 6.19
CA LEU A 295 -2.93 8.75 6.57
C LEU A 295 -1.56 9.17 6.00
N ALA A 296 -0.56 8.29 6.08
CA ALA A 296 0.76 8.57 5.53
C ALA A 296 0.73 8.72 3.99
N ALA A 297 0.01 7.83 3.31
CA ALA A 297 -0.15 7.89 1.86
C ALA A 297 -0.89 9.17 1.40
N PHE A 298 -1.91 9.61 2.15
CA PHE A 298 -2.62 10.86 1.87
C PHE A 298 -1.74 12.09 2.08
N LEU A 299 -1.01 12.14 3.18
CA LEU A 299 -0.07 13.24 3.44
C LEU A 299 1.02 13.31 2.35
N TRP A 300 1.52 12.16 1.90
CA TRP A 300 2.47 12.10 0.79
C TRP A 300 1.89 12.68 -0.51
N LEU A 301 0.63 12.36 -0.86
CA LEU A 301 -0.04 12.91 -2.04
C LEU A 301 -0.31 14.41 -1.91
N ILE A 302 -0.83 14.85 -0.77
CA ILE A 302 -1.08 16.27 -0.47
C ILE A 302 0.21 17.07 -0.63
N PHE A 303 1.30 16.59 -0.05
CA PHE A 303 2.59 17.23 -0.18
C PHE A 303 3.14 17.17 -1.60
N SER A 304 2.86 16.10 -2.35
CA SER A 304 3.20 16.02 -3.77
C SER A 304 2.47 17.09 -4.58
N PHE A 305 1.17 17.33 -4.34
CA PHE A 305 0.42 18.40 -5.00
C PHE A 305 0.97 19.79 -4.64
N TYR A 306 1.26 20.03 -3.37
CA TYR A 306 1.88 21.28 -2.94
C TYR A 306 3.25 21.52 -3.60
N ASN A 307 4.09 20.49 -3.70
CA ASN A 307 5.37 20.61 -4.42
C ASN A 307 5.18 20.91 -5.90
N LEU A 308 4.21 20.29 -6.57
CA LEU A 308 3.87 20.61 -7.96
C LEU A 308 3.43 22.07 -8.11
N HIS A 309 2.70 22.58 -7.12
CA HIS A 309 2.26 23.98 -7.09
C HIS A 309 3.43 24.95 -6.96
N ILE A 310 4.29 24.76 -5.98
CA ILE A 310 5.49 25.60 -5.80
C ILE A 310 6.44 25.49 -7.01
N ALA A 311 6.45 24.36 -7.70
CA ALA A 311 7.18 24.17 -8.96
C ALA A 311 6.56 24.87 -10.18
N GLY A 312 5.39 25.49 -10.03
CA GLY A 312 4.66 26.12 -11.14
C GLY A 312 4.08 25.13 -12.14
N LEU A 313 3.94 23.86 -11.76
CA LEU A 313 3.34 22.79 -12.58
C LEU A 313 1.84 22.63 -12.28
N LEU A 314 1.39 23.07 -11.11
CA LEU A 314 -0.01 23.03 -10.69
C LEU A 314 -0.42 24.42 -10.21
N ASP A 315 -1.52 24.95 -10.73
CA ASP A 315 -2.06 26.22 -10.25
C ASP A 315 -2.63 26.07 -8.82
N ASP A 316 -3.43 27.03 -8.36
CA ASP A 316 -4.08 27.00 -7.02
C ASP A 316 -5.05 25.83 -6.81
N LYS A 317 -5.21 24.96 -7.83
CA LYS A 317 -5.98 23.71 -7.77
C LYS A 317 -5.38 22.63 -6.87
N TRP A 318 -4.17 22.81 -6.34
CA TRP A 318 -3.55 21.82 -5.45
C TRP A 318 -4.40 21.54 -4.19
N LEU A 319 -5.07 22.56 -3.64
CA LEU A 319 -6.00 22.40 -2.52
C LEU A 319 -7.22 21.55 -2.90
N LEU A 320 -7.75 21.75 -4.10
CA LEU A 320 -8.86 20.94 -4.62
C LEU A 320 -8.44 19.46 -4.77
N TYR A 321 -7.22 19.20 -5.26
CA TYR A 321 -6.70 17.83 -5.34
C TYR A 321 -6.53 17.21 -3.96
N SER A 322 -6.05 17.99 -2.98
CA SER A 322 -5.94 17.54 -1.58
C SER A 322 -7.30 17.20 -0.97
N ILE A 323 -8.33 18.04 -1.17
CA ILE A 323 -9.69 17.81 -0.64
C ILE A 323 -10.38 16.62 -1.35
N THR A 324 -10.03 16.35 -2.60
CA THR A 324 -10.56 15.17 -3.33
C THR A 324 -10.23 13.86 -2.61
N LEU A 325 -9.11 13.76 -1.88
CA LEU A 325 -8.73 12.52 -1.19
C LEU A 325 -9.75 12.06 -0.14
N PRO A 326 -10.05 12.84 0.93
CA PRO A 326 -11.05 12.43 1.92
C PRO A 326 -12.47 12.31 1.32
N VAL A 327 -12.83 13.16 0.36
CA VAL A 327 -14.13 13.07 -0.32
C VAL A 327 -14.24 11.75 -1.09
N ALA A 328 -13.21 11.38 -1.86
CA ALA A 328 -13.17 10.11 -2.57
C ALA A 328 -13.17 8.91 -1.63
N THR A 329 -12.51 8.98 -0.47
CA THR A 329 -12.56 7.90 0.54
C THR A 329 -13.98 7.63 0.99
N ILE A 330 -14.76 8.67 1.29
CA ILE A 330 -16.14 8.53 1.75
C ILE A 330 -16.99 7.77 0.72
N PHE A 331 -16.87 8.13 -0.56
CA PHE A 331 -17.75 7.59 -1.61
C PHE A 331 -17.23 6.33 -2.32
N ALA A 332 -15.91 6.14 -2.39
CA ALA A 332 -15.25 5.14 -3.23
C ALA A 332 -14.15 4.34 -2.50
N GLY A 333 -13.90 4.64 -1.24
CA GLY A 333 -12.94 3.93 -0.41
C GLY A 333 -11.50 4.45 -0.50
N PRO A 334 -10.67 4.09 0.49
CA PRO A 334 -9.27 4.53 0.57
C PRO A 334 -8.43 4.17 -0.66
N GLY A 335 -8.52 2.92 -1.13
CA GLY A 335 -7.71 2.45 -2.27
C GLY A 335 -8.00 3.22 -3.56
N THR A 336 -9.28 3.49 -3.84
CA THR A 336 -9.69 4.31 -5.00
C THR A 336 -9.27 5.77 -4.85
N ALA A 337 -9.39 6.34 -3.65
CA ALA A 337 -8.93 7.70 -3.37
C ALA A 337 -7.43 7.86 -3.63
N LEU A 338 -6.62 6.87 -3.24
CA LEU A 338 -5.18 6.82 -3.53
C LEU A 338 -4.91 6.80 -5.04
N ILE A 339 -5.63 5.95 -5.78
CA ILE A 339 -5.52 5.87 -7.25
C ILE A 339 -5.86 7.22 -7.89
N ILE A 340 -6.97 7.85 -7.50
CA ILE A 340 -7.39 9.13 -8.05
C ILE A 340 -6.31 10.19 -7.77
N GLY A 341 -5.87 10.30 -6.52
CA GLY A 341 -4.86 11.27 -6.14
C GLY A 341 -3.54 11.08 -6.88
N TRP A 342 -3.06 9.84 -6.96
CA TRP A 342 -1.84 9.51 -7.69
C TRP A 342 -1.98 9.77 -9.20
N TYR A 343 -3.14 9.46 -9.80
CA TYR A 343 -3.40 9.71 -11.21
C TYR A 343 -3.45 11.21 -11.53
N LEU A 344 -4.04 12.04 -10.66
CA LEU A 344 -4.03 13.50 -10.80
C LEU A 344 -2.61 14.07 -10.79
N LYS A 345 -1.73 13.53 -9.92
CA LYS A 345 -0.29 13.84 -9.91
C LYS A 345 0.35 13.50 -11.26
N GLU A 346 0.12 12.30 -11.79
CA GLU A 346 0.69 11.87 -13.08
C GLU A 346 0.20 12.72 -14.26
N ILE A 347 -1.10 13.05 -14.32
CA ILE A 347 -1.64 13.93 -15.37
C ILE A 347 -0.95 15.30 -15.33
N THR A 348 -0.73 15.85 -14.13
CA THR A 348 -0.09 17.17 -13.98
C THR A 348 1.36 17.16 -14.45
N LEU A 349 2.10 16.09 -14.11
CA LEU A 349 3.47 15.88 -14.57
C LEU A 349 3.54 15.70 -16.10
N LYS A 350 2.52 15.09 -16.70
CA LYS A 350 2.41 14.91 -18.15
C LYS A 350 1.99 16.18 -18.87
N ALA A 351 0.98 16.92 -18.42
CA ALA A 351 0.40 18.06 -19.15
C ALA A 351 1.41 19.21 -19.36
N ASN A 352 2.36 19.38 -18.43
CA ASN A 352 3.42 20.37 -18.52
C ASN A 352 4.64 19.90 -19.36
N SER A 353 4.44 18.95 -20.26
CA SER A 353 5.43 18.42 -21.20
C SER A 353 5.55 19.22 -22.50
N ILE A 354 4.62 20.11 -22.79
CA ILE A 354 4.63 20.93 -24.01
C ILE A 354 5.38 22.22 -23.67
N PRO A 355 6.56 22.50 -24.26
CA PRO A 355 7.18 23.80 -24.07
C PRO A 355 6.20 24.85 -24.59
N LYS A 356 5.80 25.79 -23.72
CA LYS A 356 5.21 27.05 -24.17
C LYS A 356 6.31 27.76 -24.95
N ILE A 357 6.37 27.52 -26.27
CA ILE A 357 7.13 28.35 -27.20
C ILE A 357 6.46 29.72 -27.16
N SER A 358 6.94 30.60 -26.29
CA SER A 358 6.59 32.00 -26.35
C SER A 358 7.23 32.56 -27.61
N TYR A 359 6.46 32.61 -28.70
CA TYR A 359 6.77 33.51 -29.80
C TYR A 359 6.64 34.95 -29.26
N ARG A 360 7.72 35.48 -28.69
CA ARG A 360 7.94 36.92 -28.72
C ARG A 360 8.36 37.26 -30.14
N ARG A 361 7.40 37.68 -30.97
CA ARG A 361 7.72 38.51 -32.13
C ARG A 361 8.03 39.90 -31.57
N SER A 362 9.31 40.28 -31.65
CA SER A 362 9.76 41.67 -31.63
C SER A 362 9.60 42.25 -33.04
#